data_AF-A0A0K8PKY1-F1
#
_entry.id   AF-A0A0K8PKY1-F1
#
_cell.length_a   1.000
_cell.length_b   1.000
_cell.length_c   1.000
_cell.angle_alpha   90.00
_cell.angle_beta   90.00
_cell.angle_gamma   90.00
#
_symmetry.space_group_name_H-M   'P 1'
#
loop_
_entity.id
_entity.type
_entity.pdbx_description
1 polymer ?
#
loop_
_entity_poly.entity_id
_entity_poly.type
_entity_poly.pdbx_seq_one_letter_code
_entity_poly.pdbx_strand_id
1 'polypeptide(L)'
;MLRCDADLALTARTNGYEVKLSGALRPGKASELKLKVSRAGEPVTNLQPYLGALRSGDLAYLHVHPNGEPGDGKTRPGPDISFTATAPSAGSYRLFLDFKHDGKVHTAAFTVRAGGVAAGSGTPEGHADDGHGH
;
A
#
# COMPACT_ATOMS: atom_id res chain seq x y z
N MET A 1 4.49 3.96 31.07
CA MET A 1 5.08 4.63 29.89
C MET A 1 5.48 3.57 28.88
N LEU A 2 4.69 3.38 27.84
CA LEU A 2 5.18 2.78 26.59
C LEU A 2 4.43 3.48 25.47
N ARG A 3 5.04 4.54 24.93
CA ARG A 3 4.60 5.04 23.63
C ARG A 3 5.03 3.96 22.64
N CYS A 4 4.08 3.11 22.27
CA CYS A 4 4.22 2.35 21.05
C CYS A 4 4.08 3.39 19.94
N ASP A 5 5.20 3.94 19.49
CA ASP A 5 5.33 4.43 18.12
C ASP A 5 5.12 3.21 17.23
N ALA A 6 3.86 2.75 17.13
CA ALA A 6 3.48 1.70 16.23
C ALA A 6 3.79 2.26 14.86
N ASP A 7 4.84 1.72 14.22
CA ASP A 7 4.97 1.74 12.78
C ASP A 7 3.62 1.20 12.27
N LEU A 8 2.74 2.12 11.87
CA LEU A 8 1.39 1.82 11.43
C LEU A 8 1.53 1.09 10.11
N ALA A 9 1.68 -0.22 10.20
CA ALA A 9 1.80 -1.06 9.03
C ALA A 9 0.42 -1.56 8.61
N LEU A 10 0.02 -1.21 7.40
CA LEU A 10 -1.21 -1.70 6.78
C LEU A 10 -0.85 -2.84 5.83
N THR A 11 -1.64 -3.91 5.86
CA THR A 11 -1.44 -5.06 4.99
C THR A 11 -2.60 -5.17 4.01
N ALA A 12 -2.28 -5.30 2.73
CA ALA A 12 -3.23 -5.62 1.68
C ALA A 12 -2.88 -6.98 1.07
N ARG A 13 -3.91 -7.75 0.71
CA ARG A 13 -3.76 -9.04 0.05
C ARG A 13 -4.42 -9.01 -1.32
N THR A 14 -3.74 -9.55 -2.31
CA THR A 14 -4.23 -9.59 -3.71
C THR A 14 -3.62 -10.79 -4.41
N ASN A 15 -4.43 -11.64 -5.03
CA ASN A 15 -3.97 -12.75 -5.88
C ASN A 15 -2.85 -13.63 -5.26
N GLY A 16 -2.91 -13.89 -3.95
CA GLY A 16 -1.90 -14.68 -3.22
C GLY A 16 -0.65 -13.90 -2.76
N TYR A 17 -0.57 -12.61 -3.04
CA TYR A 17 0.44 -11.69 -2.53
C TYR A 17 -0.03 -11.03 -1.24
N GLU A 18 0.93 -10.75 -0.38
CA GLU A 18 0.80 -9.88 0.78
C GLU A 18 1.71 -8.66 0.59
N VAL A 19 1.12 -7.47 0.61
CA VAL A 19 1.82 -6.20 0.50
C VAL A 19 1.66 -5.44 1.81
N LYS A 20 2.79 -5.19 2.47
CA LYS A 20 2.84 -4.44 3.73
C LYS A 20 3.28 -3.01 3.45
N LEU A 21 2.41 -2.05 3.69
CA LEU A 21 2.69 -0.61 3.68
C LEU A 21 3.16 -0.18 5.07
N SER A 22 4.34 0.39 5.17
CA SER A 22 4.87 1.07 6.36
C SER A 22 5.10 2.56 6.07
N GLY A 23 5.05 3.37 7.12
CA GLY A 23 5.12 4.83 7.05
C GLY A 23 3.76 5.49 7.28
N ALA A 24 3.76 6.82 7.36
CA ALA A 24 2.56 7.59 7.70
C ALA A 24 2.45 8.84 6.84
N LEU A 25 1.26 9.08 6.28
CA LEU A 25 0.96 10.30 5.56
C LEU A 25 0.81 11.48 6.54
N ARG A 26 1.53 12.56 6.24
CA ARG A 26 1.50 13.80 7.04
C ARG A 26 0.94 14.94 6.20
N PRO A 27 -0.16 15.59 6.63
CA PRO A 27 -0.70 16.75 5.95
C PRO A 27 0.38 17.84 5.77
N GLY A 28 0.54 18.34 4.55
CA GLY A 28 1.48 19.40 4.19
C GLY A 28 2.96 19.02 4.28
N LYS A 29 3.32 17.76 4.54
CA LYS A 29 4.71 17.31 4.67
C LYS A 29 4.99 16.07 3.82
N ALA A 30 6.14 16.10 3.14
CA ALA A 30 6.67 14.92 2.49
C ALA A 30 6.99 13.84 3.53
N SER A 31 6.60 12.61 3.22
CA SER A 31 6.79 11.43 4.06
C SER A 31 7.13 10.24 3.19
N GLU A 32 8.05 9.40 3.65
CA GLU A 32 8.39 8.16 2.96
C GLU A 32 7.34 7.08 3.29
N LEU A 33 6.85 6.41 2.25
CA LEU A 33 6.04 5.20 2.33
C LEU A 33 6.84 4.04 1.74
N LYS A 34 6.89 2.92 2.46
CA LYS A 34 7.56 1.70 2.01
C LYS A 34 6.55 0.59 1.86
N LEU A 35 6.55 -0.07 0.70
CA LEU A 35 5.70 -1.21 0.41
C LEU A 35 6.59 -2.43 0.21
N LYS A 36 6.38 -3.46 1.04
CA LYS A 36 7.08 -4.73 0.94
C LYS A 36 6.17 -5.79 0.35
N VAL A 37 6.58 -6.39 -0.76
CA VAL A 37 5.82 -7.44 -1.46
C VAL A 37 6.33 -8.82 -1.05
N SER A 38 5.41 -9.69 -0.68
CA SER A 38 5.67 -11.10 -0.39
C SER A 38 4.59 -11.99 -1.00
N ARG A 39 4.91 -13.26 -1.24
CA ARG A 39 3.98 -14.27 -1.74
C ARG A 39 4.21 -15.56 -0.97
N ALA A 40 3.15 -16.14 -0.42
CA ALA A 40 3.23 -17.35 0.41
C ALA A 40 4.27 -17.25 1.57
N GLY A 41 4.47 -16.04 2.13
CA GLY A 41 5.43 -15.80 3.21
C GLY A 41 6.86 -15.49 2.74
N GLU A 42 7.17 -15.65 1.45
CA GLU A 42 8.50 -15.36 0.90
C GLU A 42 8.56 -13.96 0.27
N PRO A 43 9.65 -13.19 0.48
CA PRO A 43 9.84 -11.90 -0.18
C PRO A 43 9.94 -12.05 -1.70
N VAL A 44 9.21 -11.21 -2.45
CA VAL A 44 9.30 -11.19 -3.92
C VAL A 44 10.44 -10.28 -4.33
N THR A 45 11.54 -10.83 -4.85
CA THR A 45 12.78 -10.07 -5.16
C THR A 45 13.09 -9.95 -6.65
N ASN A 46 12.13 -10.28 -7.52
CA ASN A 46 12.24 -10.33 -8.98
C ASN A 46 11.07 -9.59 -9.65
N LEU A 47 10.62 -8.48 -9.04
CA LEU A 47 9.63 -7.61 -9.63
C LEU A 47 10.10 -7.11 -11.00
N GLN A 48 9.20 -7.12 -11.96
CA GLN A 48 9.47 -6.68 -13.32
C GLN A 48 9.32 -5.15 -13.42
N PRO A 49 9.98 -4.51 -14.41
CA PRO A 49 9.79 -3.09 -14.68
C PRO A 49 8.31 -2.78 -14.95
N TYR A 50 7.70 -2.12 -13.98
CA TYR A 50 6.37 -1.56 -14.03
C TYR A 50 6.33 -0.59 -12.86
N LEU A 51 6.16 0.70 -13.17
CA LEU A 51 6.04 1.72 -12.13
C LEU A 51 4.95 1.29 -11.17
N GLY A 52 5.35 1.02 -9.92
CA GLY A 52 4.46 1.01 -8.77
C GLY A 52 3.67 2.30 -8.76
N ALA A 53 2.49 2.34 -9.37
CA ALA A 53 1.74 3.58 -9.44
C ALA A 53 0.98 3.74 -8.13
N LEU A 54 1.43 4.65 -7.26
CA LEU A 54 0.63 5.05 -6.10
C LEU A 54 -0.36 6.13 -6.52
N ARG A 55 -1.65 5.80 -6.57
CA ARG A 55 -2.73 6.74 -6.88
C ARG A 55 -3.69 6.93 -5.70
N SER A 56 -4.21 8.14 -5.53
CA SER A 56 -5.34 8.42 -4.63
C SER A 56 -6.66 8.08 -5.33
N GLY A 57 -7.56 7.37 -4.68
CA GLY A 57 -8.89 7.02 -5.22
C GLY A 57 -9.88 8.19 -5.27
N ASP A 58 -9.70 9.19 -4.41
CA ASP A 58 -10.64 10.29 -4.21
C ASP A 58 -9.90 11.61 -4.48
N LEU A 59 -10.56 12.56 -5.16
CA LEU A 59 -10.07 13.76 -5.87
C LEU A 59 -9.06 14.70 -5.17
N ALA A 60 -8.60 14.39 -3.97
CA ALA A 60 -7.41 15.01 -3.38
C ALA A 60 -6.16 14.38 -4.02
N TYR A 61 -5.49 15.14 -4.90
CA TYR A 61 -4.21 14.76 -5.48
C TYR A 61 -3.17 14.56 -4.38
N LEU A 62 -2.90 13.30 -4.05
CA LEU A 62 -1.72 12.93 -3.29
C LEU A 62 -0.52 13.10 -4.22
N HIS A 63 0.43 13.97 -3.84
CA HIS A 63 1.67 14.08 -4.59
C HIS A 63 2.55 12.89 -4.24
N VAL A 64 2.89 12.07 -5.23
CA VAL A 64 3.72 10.89 -5.03
C VAL A 64 4.85 10.85 -6.05
N HIS A 65 6.05 10.56 -5.57
CA HIS A 65 7.22 10.31 -6.38
C HIS A 65 7.78 8.92 -6.04
N PRO A 66 7.98 8.02 -7.02
CA PRO A 66 8.77 6.81 -6.79
C PRO A 66 10.22 7.21 -6.51
N ASN A 67 10.85 6.54 -5.55
CA ASN A 67 12.27 6.77 -5.26
C ASN A 67 13.20 5.94 -6.19
N GLY A 68 12.62 5.16 -7.11
CA GLY A 68 13.31 4.30 -8.07
C GLY A 68 12.37 3.22 -8.64
N GLU A 69 12.80 2.50 -9.68
CA GLU A 69 11.99 1.42 -10.28
C GLU A 69 12.83 0.19 -10.68
N PRO A 70 12.28 -1.04 -10.56
CA PRO A 70 12.94 -2.23 -11.09
C PRO A 70 13.30 -2.04 -12.56
N GLY A 71 14.58 -2.19 -12.91
CA GLY A 71 15.08 -2.05 -14.29
C GLY A 71 15.76 -0.72 -14.61
N ASP A 72 15.78 0.26 -13.71
CA ASP A 72 16.51 1.53 -13.88
C ASP A 72 18.05 1.41 -13.71
N GLY A 73 18.54 0.20 -13.42
CA GLY A 73 19.96 -0.11 -13.19
C GLY A 73 20.50 0.27 -11.81
N LYS A 74 19.67 0.82 -10.91
CA LYS A 74 20.07 1.28 -9.56
C LYS A 74 19.18 0.70 -8.45
N THR A 75 17.91 0.54 -8.74
CA THR A 75 16.87 0.07 -7.83
C THR A 75 16.77 -1.43 -7.90
N ARG A 76 16.79 -2.07 -6.72
CA ARG A 76 16.63 -3.52 -6.64
C ARG A 76 15.21 -3.90 -7.08
N PRO A 77 15.02 -5.03 -7.77
CA PRO A 77 13.70 -5.51 -8.20
C PRO A 77 12.84 -6.08 -7.05
N GLY A 78 12.75 -5.36 -5.92
CA GLY A 78 12.05 -5.77 -4.70
C GLY A 78 12.98 -6.25 -3.58
N PRO A 79 12.41 -6.69 -2.44
CA PRO A 79 10.96 -6.76 -2.17
C PRO A 79 10.35 -5.42 -1.76
N ASP A 80 11.19 -4.43 -1.47
CA ASP A 80 10.78 -3.11 -1.03
C ASP A 80 10.64 -2.15 -2.22
N ILE A 81 9.54 -1.41 -2.23
CA ILE A 81 9.24 -0.31 -3.15
C ILE A 81 9.02 0.92 -2.28
N SER A 82 9.73 2.02 -2.54
CA SER A 82 9.60 3.24 -1.74
C SER A 82 9.11 4.44 -2.55
N PHE A 83 8.26 5.22 -1.91
CA PHE A 83 7.64 6.42 -2.44
C PHE A 83 7.82 7.57 -1.47
N THR A 84 8.02 8.77 -2.00
CA THR A 84 7.83 9.99 -1.24
C THR A 84 6.43 10.53 -1.52
N ALA A 85 5.60 10.68 -0.50
CA ALA A 85 4.23 11.14 -0.61
C ALA A 85 3.93 12.35 0.30
N THR A 86 3.17 13.31 -0.21
CA THR A 86 2.68 14.48 0.54
C THR A 86 1.17 14.55 0.47
N ALA A 87 0.51 14.37 1.61
CA ALA A 87 -0.94 14.57 1.72
C ALA A 87 -1.25 16.08 1.77
N PRO A 88 -2.13 16.61 0.90
CA PRO A 88 -2.46 18.04 0.92
C PRO A 88 -3.20 18.47 2.20
N SER A 89 -3.99 17.57 2.80
CA SER A 89 -4.78 17.83 4.00
C SER A 89 -4.94 16.58 4.88
N ALA A 90 -5.47 16.75 6.09
CA ALA A 90 -5.92 15.61 6.88
C ALA A 90 -7.14 14.95 6.22
N GLY A 91 -7.23 13.63 6.27
CA GLY A 91 -8.29 12.89 5.59
C GLY A 91 -7.96 11.43 5.39
N SER A 92 -8.92 10.69 4.81
CA SER A 92 -8.70 9.32 4.36
C SER A 92 -8.25 9.33 2.90
N TYR A 93 -7.22 8.57 2.58
CA TYR A 93 -6.65 8.44 1.25
C TYR A 93 -6.67 6.97 0.86
N ARG A 94 -7.30 6.66 -0.27
CA ARG A 94 -7.25 5.33 -0.86
C ARG A 94 -6.02 5.23 -1.76
N LEU A 95 -5.03 4.45 -1.36
CA LEU A 95 -3.81 4.20 -2.12
C LEU A 95 -3.93 2.89 -2.88
N PHE A 96 -3.41 2.85 -4.10
CA PHE A 96 -3.27 1.61 -4.88
C PHE A 96 -1.82 1.44 -5.25
N LEU A 97 -1.25 0.24 -5.16
CA LEU A 97 0.06 -0.10 -5.69
C LEU A 97 -0.13 -1.10 -6.82
N ASP A 98 0.31 -0.74 -8.02
CA ASP A 98 0.34 -1.65 -9.16
C ASP A 98 1.76 -2.23 -9.34
N PHE A 99 1.97 -3.52 -9.15
CA PHE A 99 3.28 -4.16 -9.33
C PHE A 99 3.19 -5.31 -10.33
N LYS A 100 4.30 -5.57 -11.04
CA LYS A 100 4.36 -6.65 -12.03
C LYS A 100 5.24 -7.80 -11.55
N HIS A 101 4.67 -9.00 -11.55
CA HIS A 101 5.39 -10.23 -11.23
C HIS A 101 4.82 -11.38 -12.09
N ASP A 102 5.67 -12.32 -12.51
CA ASP A 102 5.29 -13.41 -13.42
C ASP A 102 4.54 -12.96 -14.70
N GLY A 103 4.89 -11.79 -15.25
CA GLY A 103 4.27 -11.24 -16.45
C GLY A 103 2.92 -10.57 -16.24
N LYS A 104 2.37 -10.57 -15.02
CA LYS A 104 1.04 -10.04 -14.68
C LYS A 104 1.13 -8.82 -13.78
N VAL A 105 0.23 -7.86 -13.98
CA VAL A 105 0.06 -6.70 -13.10
C VAL A 105 -0.90 -7.07 -11.98
N HIS A 106 -0.54 -6.71 -10.76
CA HIS A 106 -1.30 -6.92 -9.54
C HIS A 106 -1.52 -5.58 -8.85
N THR A 107 -2.74 -5.34 -8.38
CA THR A 107 -3.11 -4.13 -7.65
C THR A 107 -3.37 -4.46 -6.19
N ALA A 108 -2.61 -3.84 -5.28
CA ALA A 108 -2.86 -3.85 -3.84
C ALA A 108 -3.48 -2.51 -3.43
N ALA A 109 -4.53 -2.53 -2.60
CA ALA A 109 -5.25 -1.31 -2.20
C ALA A 109 -5.22 -1.09 -0.69
N PHE A 110 -4.96 0.13 -0.26
CA PHE A 110 -4.85 0.54 1.14
C PHE A 110 -5.73 1.75 1.40
N THR A 111 -6.31 1.85 2.60
CA THR A 111 -6.90 3.10 3.08
C THR A 111 -6.04 3.64 4.21
N VAL A 112 -5.43 4.80 4.01
CA VAL A 112 -4.53 5.45 4.98
C VAL A 112 -5.18 6.74 5.46
N ARG A 113 -5.09 7.03 6.77
CA ARG A 113 -5.48 8.33 7.31
C ARG A 113 -4.27 9.25 7.43
N ALA A 114 -4.33 10.42 6.80
CA ALA A 114 -3.38 11.49 7.05
C ALA A 114 -3.86 12.32 8.24
N GLY A 115 -2.98 12.56 9.22
CA GLY A 115 -3.28 13.42 10.37
C GLY A 115 -4.14 12.80 11.48
N GLY A 116 -4.39 11.48 11.45
CA GLY A 116 -5.09 10.75 12.52
C GLY A 116 -4.51 9.35 12.74
N VAL A 117 -4.67 8.81 13.96
CA VAL A 117 -4.26 7.45 14.32
C VAL A 117 -5.05 6.45 13.46
N ALA A 118 -4.37 5.53 12.73
CA ALA A 118 -5.05 4.71 11.73
C ALA A 118 -6.05 3.74 12.39
N ALA A 119 -7.27 3.71 11.85
CA ALA A 119 -8.21 2.63 12.08
C ALA A 119 -7.88 1.50 11.10
N GLY A 120 -7.59 0.31 11.64
CA GLY A 120 -7.24 -0.89 10.90
C GLY A 120 -8.35 -1.35 9.95
N SER A 121 -7.91 -1.99 8.88
CA SER A 121 -8.68 -2.58 7.79
C SER A 121 -9.82 -3.48 8.27
N GLY A 122 -11.05 -3.20 7.83
CA GLY A 122 -12.12 -4.18 7.79
C GLY A 122 -11.97 -5.07 6.55
N THR A 123 -11.83 -6.37 6.78
CA THR A 123 -11.94 -7.46 5.80
C THR A 123 -13.33 -7.45 5.14
N PRO A 124 -13.48 -7.65 3.81
CA PRO A 124 -14.73 -8.13 3.25
C PRO A 124 -14.71 -9.66 3.41
N GLU A 125 -15.28 -10.16 4.51
CA GLU A 125 -15.64 -11.58 4.58
C GLU A 125 -16.93 -11.80 3.80
N GLY A 126 -16.94 -12.90 3.04
CA GLY A 126 -17.85 -13.14 1.94
C GLY A 126 -19.26 -13.57 2.34
N HIS A 127 -20.09 -13.60 1.31
CA HIS A 127 -21.43 -14.18 1.26
C HIS A 127 -21.52 -15.57 1.92
N ALA A 128 -22.57 -15.76 2.72
CA ALA A 128 -23.36 -16.99 2.81
C ALA A 128 -24.78 -16.64 3.29
N ASP A 129 -25.65 -16.41 2.31
CA ASP A 129 -26.96 -17.03 2.07
C ASP A 129 -27.87 -17.54 3.22
N ASP A 130 -29.16 -17.27 3.01
CA ASP A 130 -30.40 -17.95 3.42
C ASP A 130 -30.94 -17.97 4.87
N GLY A 131 -32.20 -17.52 4.97
CA GLY A 131 -33.06 -17.68 6.15
C GLY A 131 -34.40 -16.94 6.07
N HIS A 132 -35.23 -17.21 5.05
CA HIS A 132 -36.67 -16.90 5.08
C HIS A 132 -37.40 -17.88 6.02
N GLY A 133 -38.28 -17.39 6.91
CA GLY A 133 -39.20 -18.27 7.62
C GLY A 133 -40.04 -17.63 8.73
N HIS A 134 -41.23 -17.17 8.32
CA HIS A 134 -42.52 -16.97 9.03
C HIS A 134 -42.60 -16.17 10.33
#